data_AF-A0A1G1G4A2-F1
#
_entry.id   AF-A0A1G1G4A2-F1
#
_cell.length_a   1.000
_cell.length_b   1.000
_cell.length_c   1.000
_cell.angle_alpha   90.00
_cell.angle_beta   90.00
_cell.angle_gamma   90.00
#
_symmetry.space_group_name_H-M   'P 1'
#
loop_
_entity.id
_entity.type
_entity.pdbx_description
1 polymer ?
#
loop_
_entity_poly.entity_id
_entity_poly.type
_entity_poly.pdbx_seq_one_letter_code
_entity_poly.pdbx_strand_id
1 'polypeptide(L)' 'MNKNYENMTIEELQKELSRLRENLCDIEDQHSFTFVKTSVHIGAEKAQNMQEEYEQECREHTASIAELETILKARGAL' A
#
# COMPACT_ATOMS: atom_id res chain seq x y z
N MET A 1 -6.94 -0.34 7.65
CA MET A 1 -7.52 -1.71 7.72
C MET A 1 -7.28 -2.28 9.11
N ASN A 2 -8.30 -2.75 9.83
CA ASN A 2 -8.13 -3.46 11.12
C ASN A 2 -8.19 -4.98 10.85
N LYS A 3 -7.09 -5.54 10.32
CA LYS A 3 -6.94 -7.00 10.19
C LYS A 3 -6.14 -7.52 11.37
N ASN A 4 -6.68 -8.51 12.08
CA ASN A 4 -5.94 -9.16 13.16
C ASN A 4 -4.96 -10.18 12.57
N TYR A 5 -3.77 -9.72 12.21
CA TYR A 5 -2.69 -10.54 11.65
C TYR A 5 -2.17 -11.58 12.64
N GLU A 6 -2.36 -11.38 13.95
CA GLU A 6 -1.89 -12.33 14.96
C GLU A 6 -2.59 -13.69 14.87
N ASN A 7 -3.82 -13.73 14.36
CA ASN A 7 -4.59 -14.97 14.23
C ASN A 7 -4.35 -15.73 12.91
N MET A 8 -3.61 -15.15 11.96
CA MET A 8 -3.34 -15.78 10.67
C MET A 8 -2.19 -16.79 10.76
N THR A 9 -2.20 -17.80 9.91
CA THR A 9 -1.08 -18.72 9.71
C THR A 9 0.07 -18.05 8.97
N ILE A 10 1.28 -18.64 9.01
CA ILE A 10 2.45 -18.12 8.28
C ILE A 10 2.16 -18.03 6.77
N GLU A 11 1.51 -19.04 6.18
CA GLU A 11 1.16 -19.05 4.76
C GLU A 11 0.17 -17.93 4.40
N GLU A 12 -0.83 -17.70 5.24
CA GLU A 12 -1.79 -16.59 5.05
C GLU A 12 -1.12 -15.23 5.17
N LEU A 13 -0.21 -15.07 6.14
CA LEU A 13 0.57 -13.85 6.32
C LEU A 13 1.48 -13.56 5.12
N GLN A 14 2.15 -14.58 4.58
CA GLN A 14 2.98 -14.45 3.38
C GLN A 14 2.13 -14.11 2.15
N LYS A 15 0.98 -14.76 1.99
CA LYS A 15 0.04 -14.46 0.90
C LYS A 15 -0.50 -13.03 0.98
N GLU A 16 -0.86 -12.59 2.18
CA GLU A 16 -1.34 -11.23 2.42
C GLU A 16 -0.22 -10.20 2.18
N LEU A 17 1.02 -10.50 2.60
CA LEU A 17 2.19 -9.67 2.33
C LEU A 17 2.42 -9.50 0.82
N SER A 18 2.40 -10.59 0.05
CA SER A 18 2.52 -10.53 -1.42
C SER A 18 1.39 -9.70 -2.02
N ARG A 19 0.14 -9.91 -1.58
CA ARG A 19 -1.00 -9.15 -2.06
C ARG A 19 -0.88 -7.65 -1.77
N LEU A 20 -0.42 -7.26 -0.58
CA LEU A 20 -0.25 -5.85 -0.24
C LEU A 20 0.86 -5.20 -1.06
N ARG A 21 1.93 -5.93 -1.39
CA ARG A 21 3.00 -5.45 -2.26
C ARG A 21 2.53 -5.29 -3.71
N GLU A 22 1.77 -6.27 -4.23
CA GLU A 22 1.15 -6.18 -5.56
C GLU A 22 0.20 -4.99 -5.63
N ASN A 23 -0.69 -4.84 -4.64
CA ASN A 23 -1.60 -3.70 -4.57
C ASN A 23 -0.85 -2.36 -4.52
N LEU A 24 0.23 -2.26 -3.74
CA LEU A 24 1.03 -1.03 -3.67
C LEU A 24 1.64 -0.70 -5.03
N CYS A 25 2.20 -1.69 -5.73
CA CYS A 25 2.73 -1.51 -7.09
C CYS A 25 1.64 -1.01 -8.05
N ASP A 26 0.45 -1.61 -8.01
CA ASP A 26 -0.67 -1.20 -8.86
C ASP A 26 -1.11 0.25 -8.57
N ILE A 27 -1.13 0.66 -7.30
CA ILE A 27 -1.46 2.04 -6.89
C ILE A 27 -0.40 3.03 -7.40
N GLU A 28 0.88 2.70 -7.26
CA GLU A 28 1.99 3.51 -7.76
C GLU A 28 1.91 3.70 -9.28
N ASP A 29 1.64 2.62 -10.02
CA ASP A 29 1.49 2.65 -11.47
C ASP A 29 0.26 3.44 -11.92
N GLN A 30 -0.89 3.23 -11.26
CA GLN A 30 -2.12 3.96 -11.56
C GLN A 30 -1.98 5.45 -11.27
N HIS A 31 -1.37 5.82 -10.14
CA HIS A 31 -1.13 7.21 -9.80
C HIS A 31 -0.16 7.85 -10.79
N SER A 32 0.96 7.20 -11.09
CA SER A 32 1.92 7.69 -12.10
C SER A 32 1.24 7.95 -13.44
N PHE A 33 0.45 7.00 -13.94
CA PHE A 33 -0.26 7.14 -15.20
C PHE A 33 -1.31 8.26 -15.17
N THR A 34 -2.12 8.30 -14.11
CA THR A 34 -3.25 9.23 -14.00
C THR A 34 -2.76 10.65 -13.74
N PHE A 35 -1.84 10.82 -12.79
CA PHE A 35 -1.28 12.12 -12.42
C PHE A 35 -0.55 12.75 -13.61
N VAL A 36 0.32 12.01 -14.31
CA VAL A 36 1.05 12.55 -15.47
C VAL A 36 0.10 13.00 -16.58
N LYS A 37 -0.99 12.24 -16.82
CA LYS A 37 -1.94 12.56 -17.89
C LYS A 37 -2.93 13.67 -17.56
N THR A 38 -3.26 13.85 -16.28
CA THR A 38 -4.38 14.70 -15.88
C THR A 38 -3.96 15.95 -15.11
N SER A 39 -2.80 15.96 -14.44
CA SER A 39 -2.31 17.09 -13.63
C SER A 39 -2.20 18.40 -14.40
N VAL A 40 -1.89 18.35 -15.70
CA VAL A 40 -1.83 19.54 -16.58
C VAL A 40 -3.20 20.12 -16.94
N HIS A 41 -4.28 19.35 -16.70
CA HIS A 41 -5.65 19.68 -17.07
C HIS A 41 -6.57 19.88 -15.85
N ILE A 42 -6.17 19.37 -14.68
CA ILE A 42 -6.87 19.57 -13.41
C ILE A 42 -6.10 20.66 -12.63
N GLY A 43 -6.78 21.72 -12.20
CA GLY A 43 -6.12 22.85 -11.53
C GLY A 43 -5.29 22.43 -10.31
N ALA A 44 -4.36 23.28 -9.90
CA ALA A 44 -3.33 22.97 -8.90
C ALA A 44 -3.88 22.36 -7.60
N GLU A 45 -5.00 22.86 -7.08
CA GLU A 45 -5.65 22.32 -5.88
C GLU A 45 -6.09 20.86 -6.06
N LYS A 46 -6.65 20.50 -7.22
CA LYS A 46 -7.08 19.12 -7.50
C LYS A 46 -5.88 18.18 -7.67
N ALA A 47 -4.81 18.67 -8.31
CA ALA A 47 -3.58 17.89 -8.43
C ALA A 47 -2.96 17.64 -7.04
N GLN A 48 -2.95 18.65 -6.17
CA GLN A 48 -2.47 18.51 -4.80
C GLN A 48 -3.31 17.50 -4.00
N ASN A 49 -4.64 17.61 -4.04
CA ASN A 49 -5.50 16.66 -3.33
C ASN A 49 -5.29 15.22 -3.81
N MET A 50 -5.15 15.00 -5.12
CA MET A 50 -4.85 13.67 -5.68
C MET A 50 -3.51 13.12 -5.19
N GLN A 51 -2.48 13.98 -5.10
CA GLN A 51 -1.18 13.60 -4.55
C GLN A 51 -1.28 13.24 -3.06
N GLU A 52 -2.00 14.03 -2.27
CA GLU A 52 -2.18 13.79 -0.83
C GLU A 52 -2.93 12.48 -0.55
N GLU A 53 -3.98 12.19 -1.34
CA GLU A 53 -4.73 10.93 -1.29
C GLU A 53 -3.84 9.72 -1.61
N TYR A 54 -3.07 9.81 -2.70
CA TYR A 54 -2.10 8.78 -3.09
C TYR A 54 -1.08 8.51 -1.99
N GLU A 55 -0.46 9.57 -1.45
CA GLU A 55 0.54 9.41 -0.39
C GLU A 55 -0.05 8.80 0.87
N GLN A 56 -1.29 9.15 1.19
CA GLN A 56 -1.98 8.56 2.33
C GLN A 56 -2.21 7.06 2.12
N GLU A 57 -2.67 6.66 0.93
CA GLU A 57 -2.89 5.26 0.59
C GLU A 57 -1.59 4.45 0.62
N CYS A 58 -0.50 4.99 0.07
CA CYS A 58 0.84 4.38 0.14
C CYS A 58 1.32 4.20 1.59
N ARG A 59 1.11 5.20 2.46
CA ARG A 59 1.46 5.11 3.88
C ARG A 59 0.72 3.98 4.59
N GLU A 60 -0.57 3.82 4.32
CA GLU A 60 -1.39 2.77 4.93
C GLU A 60 -0.95 1.36 4.50
N HIS A 61 -0.67 1.18 3.21
CA HIS A 61 -0.16 -0.09 2.68
C HIS A 61 1.23 -0.40 3.22
N THR A 62 2.13 0.59 3.24
CA THR A 62 3.50 0.44 3.75
C THR A 62 3.50 0.09 5.25
N ALA A 63 2.64 0.74 6.04
CA ALA A 63 2.51 0.42 7.46
C ALA A 63 2.02 -1.02 7.68
N SER A 64 1.03 -1.46 6.90
CA SER A 64 0.51 -2.82 6.97
C SER A 64 1.54 -3.87 6.55
N ILE A 65 2.36 -3.57 5.52
CA ILE A 65 3.48 -4.40 5.08
C ILE A 65 4.52 -4.53 6.20
N ALA A 66 4.92 -3.42 6.81
CA ALA A 66 5.91 -3.41 7.89
C ALA A 66 5.44 -4.19 9.13
N GLU A 67 4.14 -4.09 9.45
CA GLU A 67 3.53 -4.88 10.53
C GLU A 67 3.59 -6.39 10.23
N LEU A 68 3.19 -6.80 9.02
CA LEU A 68 3.27 -8.20 8.58
C LEU A 68 4.69 -8.75 8.58
N GLU A 69 5.66 -7.98 8.10
CA GLU A 69 7.07 -8.36 8.11
C GLU A 69 7.59 -8.54 9.53
N THR A 70 7.19 -7.66 10.45
CA THR A 70 7.54 -7.77 11.87
C THR A 70 6.98 -9.06 12.48
N ILE A 71 5.71 -9.38 12.19
CA ILE A 71 5.05 -10.60 12.68
C ILE A 71 5.72 -11.85 12.10
N LEU A 72 5.98 -11.88 10.79
CA LEU A 72 6.63 -13.00 10.12
C LEU A 72 8.05 -13.23 10.65
N LYS A 73 8.81 -12.16 10.87
CA LYS A 73 10.15 -12.21 11.48
C LYS A 73 10.11 -12.73 12.91
N ALA A 74 9.15 -12.27 13.72
CA ALA A 74 8.96 -12.77 15.09
C ALA A 74 8.61 -14.27 15.13
N ARG A 75 7.97 -14.77 14.07
CA ARG A 75 7.62 -16.18 13.89
C ARG A 75 8.71 -17.01 13.21
N GLY A 76 9.85 -16.42 12.86
CA GLY A 76 10.96 -17.10 12.19
C GLY A 76 10.67 -17.50 10.73
N ALA A 77 9.75 -16.81 10.06
CA ALA A 77 9.30 -17.08 8.70
C ALA A 77 9.80 -16.08 7.66
N LEU A 78 10.70 -15.16 8.06
CA LEU A 78 11.35 -14.14 7.24
C LEU A 78 12.82 -13.99 7.61
#